data_AF-A0A0K6GDF8-F1
#
_entry.id   AF-A0A0K6GDF8-F1
#
_cell.length_a   1.000
_cell.length_b   1.000
_cell.length_c   1.000
_cell.angle_alpha   90.00
_cell.angle_beta   90.00
_cell.angle_gamma   90.00
#
_symmetry.space_group_name_H-M   'P 1'
#
loop_
_entity.id
_entity.type
_entity.pdbx_description
1 polymer ?
#
loop_
_entity_poly.entity_id
_entity_poly.type
_entity_poly.pdbx_seq_one_letter_code
_entity_poly.pdbx_strand_id
1 'polypeptide(L)'
;MSGFYGGDVEMDAVELLRKDIQERMMRSQDWDRLMRALRVHLHERGWYDEVTSRAQEAARGSAKPRFNEVYSAIHDQAIGSCPPEVRAELIKQIRAFIVANSV
;
A
#
# COMPACT_ATOMS: atom_id res chain seq x y z
N MET A 1 -19.10 7.29 40.40
CA MET A 1 -17.72 6.87 40.11
C MET A 1 -17.68 6.32 38.71
N SER A 2 -17.27 7.16 37.76
CA SER A 2 -17.10 6.83 36.35
C SER A 2 -15.94 5.84 36.20
N GLY A 3 -16.26 4.61 35.80
CA GLY A 3 -15.26 3.62 35.40
C GLY A 3 -14.48 4.18 34.21
N PHE A 4 -13.17 4.36 34.41
CA PHE A 4 -12.23 4.62 33.34
C PHE A 4 -12.34 3.48 32.31
N TYR A 5 -12.78 3.80 31.10
CA TYR A 5 -12.52 2.98 29.92
C TYR A 5 -11.02 3.08 29.62
N GLY A 6 -10.22 2.34 30.38
CA GLY A 6 -8.87 1.96 29.99
C GLY A 6 -9.01 0.93 28.89
N GLY A 7 -9.08 1.41 27.65
CA GLY A 7 -9.06 0.59 26.45
C GLY A 7 -7.69 -0.04 26.26
N ASP A 8 -7.38 -1.06 27.03
CA ASP A 8 -6.42 -2.08 26.60
C ASP A 8 -7.11 -2.84 25.47
N VAL A 9 -6.97 -2.30 24.26
CA VAL A 9 -7.36 -2.97 23.03
C VAL A 9 -6.51 -4.23 22.97
N GLU A 10 -7.10 -5.40 23.23
CA GLU A 10 -6.52 -6.68 22.83
C GLU A 10 -6.18 -6.56 21.35
N MET A 11 -4.91 -6.35 21.05
CA MET A 11 -4.44 -6.39 19.68
C MET A 11 -4.63 -7.83 19.23
N ASP A 12 -5.63 -8.05 18.38
CA ASP A 12 -6.03 -9.35 17.87
C ASP A 12 -4.78 -10.17 17.51
N ALA A 13 -4.78 -11.46 17.85
CA ALA A 13 -3.67 -12.38 17.54
C ALA A 13 -3.27 -12.32 16.05
N VAL A 14 -4.24 -12.02 15.18
CA VAL A 14 -4.02 -11.77 13.75
C VAL A 14 -3.20 -10.51 13.49
N GLU A 15 -3.47 -9.40 14.19
CA GLU A 15 -2.71 -8.15 14.06
C GLU A 15 -1.27 -8.30 14.60
N LEU A 16 -1.10 -9.04 15.71
CA LEU A 16 0.22 -9.38 16.23
C LEU A 16 1.03 -10.20 15.22
N LEU A 17 0.42 -11.23 14.63
CA LEU A 17 1.07 -12.06 13.62
C LEU A 17 1.40 -11.25 12.35
N ARG A 18 0.48 -10.39 11.90
CA ARG A 18 0.69 -9.49 10.76
C ARG A 18 1.91 -8.61 10.99
N LYS A 19 2.03 -8.03 12.18
CA LYS A 19 3.17 -7.18 12.56
C LYS A 19 4.47 -7.95 12.59
N ASP A 20 4.51 -9.14 13.20
CA ASP A 20 5.72 -9.97 13.26
C ASP A 20 6.21 -10.37 11.85
N ILE A 21 5.30 -10.79 10.97
CA ILE A 21 5.63 -11.12 9.58
C ILE A 21 6.17 -9.88 8.85
N GLN A 22 5.56 -8.71 9.03
CA GLN A 22 6.05 -7.46 8.44
C GLN A 22 7.47 -7.11 8.92
N GLU A 23 7.74 -7.26 10.22
CA GLU A 23 9.08 -7.02 10.77
C GLU A 23 10.12 -7.99 10.19
N ARG A 24 9.78 -9.26 10.04
CA ARG A 24 10.65 -10.26 9.40
C ARG A 24 10.96 -9.91 7.95
N MET A 25 9.93 -9.54 7.17
CA MET A 25 10.11 -9.13 5.77
C MET A 25 11.00 -7.88 5.61
N MET A 26 10.94 -6.94 6.56
CA MET A 26 11.82 -5.77 6.56
C MET A 26 13.26 -6.16 6.88
N ARG A 27 13.49 -7.03 7.88
CA ARG A 27 14.84 -7.48 8.26
C ARG A 27 15.53 -8.30 7.18
N SER A 28 14.78 -9.11 6.42
CA SER A 28 15.31 -9.93 5.33
C SER A 28 15.50 -9.18 4.00
N GLN A 29 15.18 -7.88 3.94
CA GLN A 29 15.13 -7.08 2.70
C GLN A 29 14.12 -7.58 1.67
N ASP A 30 13.27 -8.54 2.01
CA ASP A 30 12.23 -9.05 1.13
C ASP A 30 11.17 -7.99 0.86
N TRP A 31 10.90 -7.13 1.85
CA TRP A 31 10.08 -5.95 1.67
C TRP A 31 10.63 -5.03 0.57
N ASP A 32 11.93 -4.74 0.57
CA ASP A 32 12.57 -3.89 -0.43
C ASP A 32 12.57 -4.54 -1.82
N ARG A 33 12.70 -5.87 -1.89
CA ARG A 33 12.60 -6.62 -3.15
C ARG A 33 11.19 -6.55 -3.72
N LEU A 34 10.17 -6.80 -2.91
CA LEU A 34 8.75 -6.72 -3.28
C LEU A 34 8.39 -5.30 -3.76
N MET A 35 8.80 -4.27 -3.02
CA MET A 35 8.52 -2.88 -3.37
C MET A 35 9.24 -2.44 -4.65
N ARG A 36 10.45 -2.94 -4.92
CA ARG A 36 11.14 -2.71 -6.19
C ARG A 36 10.40 -3.38 -7.36
N ALA A 37 10.02 -4.64 -7.21
CA ALA A 37 9.26 -5.36 -8.23
C ALA A 37 7.93 -4.64 -8.56
N LEU A 38 7.21 -4.18 -7.52
CA LEU A 38 6.01 -3.37 -7.69
C LEU A 38 6.25 -2.12 -8.53
N ARG A 39 7.27 -1.33 -8.17
CA ARG A 39 7.59 -0.08 -8.87
C ARG A 39 7.94 -0.33 -10.33
N VAL A 40 8.76 -1.34 -10.61
CA VAL A 40 9.12 -1.74 -11.97
C VAL A 40 7.87 -2.12 -12.76
N HIS A 41 7.02 -2.99 -12.21
CA HIS A 41 5.83 -3.45 -12.92
C HIS A 41 4.81 -2.35 -13.21
N LEU A 42 4.61 -1.42 -12.26
CA LEU A 42 3.74 -0.25 -12.46
C LEU A 42 4.31 0.71 -13.48
N HIS A 43 5.63 0.90 -13.50
CA HIS A 43 6.30 1.77 -14.45
C HIS A 43 6.25 1.21 -15.88
N GLU A 44 6.60 -0.06 -16.06
CA GLU A 44 6.57 -0.75 -17.38
C GLU A 44 5.18 -0.76 -18.01
N ARG A 45 4.13 -0.69 -17.20
CA ARG A 45 2.73 -0.69 -17.66
C ARG A 45 2.14 0.71 -17.78
N GLY A 46 2.95 1.76 -17.62
CA GLY A 46 2.53 3.15 -17.77
C GLY A 46 1.62 3.67 -16.66
N TRP A 47 1.41 2.92 -15.57
CA TRP A 47 0.53 3.35 -14.47
C TRP A 47 1.06 4.61 -13.78
N TYR A 48 2.38 4.72 -13.62
CA TYR A 48 2.99 5.94 -13.06
C TYR A 48 2.70 7.18 -13.90
N ASP A 49 2.78 7.06 -15.22
CA ASP A 49 2.52 8.17 -16.15
C ASP A 49 1.04 8.55 -16.14
N GLU A 50 0.15 7.56 -16.13
CA GLU A 50 -1.31 7.76 -16.03
C GLU A 50 -1.69 8.52 -14.74
N VAL A 51 -1.20 8.05 -13.59
CA VAL A 51 -1.48 8.69 -12.29
C VAL A 51 -0.88 10.09 -12.23
N THR A 52 0.33 10.29 -12.78
CA THR A 52 0.96 11.60 -12.85
C THR A 52 0.17 12.57 -13.74
N SER A 53 -0.29 12.13 -14.91
CA SER A 53 -1.13 12.93 -15.80
C SER A 53 -2.42 13.38 -15.09
N ARG A 54 -3.09 12.46 -14.39
CA ARG A 54 -4.29 12.78 -13.61
C ARG A 54 -4.03 13.75 -12.47
N ALA A 55 -2.92 13.59 -11.76
CA ALA A 55 -2.52 14.52 -10.71
C ALA A 55 -2.30 15.93 -11.29
N GLN A 56 -1.67 16.03 -12.47
CA GLN A 56 -1.48 17.30 -13.16
C GLN A 56 -2.81 17.92 -13.62
N GLU A 57 -3.73 17.13 -14.16
CA GLU A 57 -5.07 17.59 -14.55
C GLU A 57 -5.87 18.11 -13.34
N ALA A 58 -5.88 17.35 -12.24
CA ALA A 58 -6.52 17.76 -10.99
C ALA A 58 -5.91 19.05 -10.42
N ALA A 59 -4.57 19.20 -10.52
CA ALA A 59 -3.89 20.41 -10.07
C ALA A 59 -4.22 21.63 -10.94
N ARG A 60 -4.34 21.45 -12.27
CA ARG A 60 -4.70 22.52 -13.21
C ARG A 60 -6.12 23.06 -13.00
N GLY A 61 -7.02 22.25 -12.45
CA GLY A 61 -8.37 22.66 -12.10
C GLY A 61 -8.46 23.63 -10.91
N SER A 62 -7.35 23.87 -10.18
CA SER A 62 -7.29 24.75 -9.02
C SER A 62 -6.29 25.88 -9.23
N ALA A 63 -6.67 27.12 -8.89
CA ALA A 63 -5.78 28.28 -8.95
C ALA A 63 -4.61 28.20 -7.95
N LYS A 64 -4.76 27.39 -6.89
CA LYS A 64 -3.71 27.12 -5.89
C LYS A 64 -3.85 25.68 -5.37
N PRO A 65 -3.37 24.69 -6.14
CA PRO A 65 -3.57 23.28 -5.80
C PRO A 65 -2.85 22.93 -4.49
N ARG A 66 -3.57 22.32 -3.56
CA ARG A 66 -2.98 21.73 -2.34
C ARG A 66 -2.80 20.23 -2.51
N PHE A 67 -1.74 19.69 -1.93
CA PHE A 67 -1.45 18.26 -2.00
C PHE A 67 -2.64 17.39 -1.58
N ASN A 68 -3.26 17.67 -0.42
CA ASN A 68 -4.38 16.88 0.08
C ASN A 68 -5.60 16.90 -0.86
N GLU A 69 -5.83 18.01 -1.57
CA GLU A 69 -6.94 18.16 -2.52
C GLU A 69 -6.69 17.31 -3.77
N VAL A 70 -5.48 17.41 -4.34
CA VAL A 70 -5.07 16.61 -5.50
C VAL A 70 -5.02 15.12 -5.15
N TYR A 71 -4.45 14.76 -4.00
CA TYR A 71 -4.37 13.39 -3.52
C TYR A 71 -5.77 12.79 -3.35
N SER A 72 -6.66 13.47 -2.64
CA SER A 72 -8.04 13.00 -2.44
C SER A 72 -8.80 12.83 -3.75
N ALA A 73 -8.52 13.69 -4.74
CA ALA A 73 -9.17 13.62 -6.06
C ALA A 73 -8.72 12.41 -6.89
N ILE A 74 -7.48 11.93 -6.72
CA ILE A 74 -6.91 10.87 -7.57
C ILE A 74 -6.77 9.51 -6.87
N HIS A 75 -6.77 9.48 -5.54
CA HIS A 75 -6.37 8.30 -4.74
C HIS A 75 -7.16 7.02 -5.09
N ASP A 76 -8.49 7.07 -4.97
CA ASP A 76 -9.31 5.88 -5.16
C ASP A 76 -9.26 5.39 -6.60
N GLN A 77 -9.17 6.32 -7.56
CA GLN A 77 -9.04 5.99 -8.97
C GLN A 77 -7.67 5.40 -9.29
N ALA A 78 -6.58 5.90 -8.68
CA ALA A 78 -5.24 5.37 -8.85
C ALA A 78 -5.14 3.94 -8.31
N ILE A 79 -5.74 3.67 -7.13
CA ILE A 79 -5.84 2.32 -6.59
C ILE A 79 -6.65 1.41 -7.52
N GLY A 80 -7.79 1.91 -8.03
CA GLY A 80 -8.67 1.19 -8.94
C GLY A 80 -8.07 0.90 -10.31
N SER A 81 -7.18 1.78 -10.83
CA SER A 81 -6.51 1.61 -12.12
C SER A 81 -5.25 0.75 -12.04
N CYS A 82 -4.87 0.26 -10.86
CA CYS A 82 -3.75 -0.65 -10.71
C CYS A 82 -3.99 -1.93 -11.55
N PRO A 83 -3.08 -2.29 -12.47
CA PRO A 83 -3.28 -3.45 -13.33
C PRO A 83 -3.48 -4.74 -12.53
N PRO A 84 -4.51 -5.54 -12.84
CA PRO A 84 -4.88 -6.71 -12.03
C PRO A 84 -3.78 -7.77 -12.01
N GLU A 85 -2.96 -7.87 -13.06
CA GLU A 85 -1.84 -8.80 -13.14
C GLU A 85 -0.73 -8.44 -12.15
N VAL A 86 -0.47 -7.13 -11.97
CA VAL A 86 0.52 -6.64 -11.00
C VAL A 86 0.05 -6.97 -9.58
N ARG A 87 -1.23 -6.72 -9.29
CA ARG A 87 -1.83 -7.07 -8.00
C ARG A 87 -1.76 -8.58 -7.74
N ALA A 88 -2.10 -9.40 -8.72
CA ALA A 88 -2.08 -10.86 -8.59
C ALA A 88 -0.67 -11.39 -8.30
N GLU A 89 0.33 -10.91 -9.04
CA GLU A 89 1.73 -11.33 -8.88
C GLU A 89 2.29 -10.91 -7.51
N LEU A 90 2.00 -9.69 -7.06
CA LEU A 90 2.40 -9.24 -5.73
C LEU A 90 1.74 -10.06 -4.61
N ILE A 91 0.43 -10.33 -4.71
CA ILE A 91 -0.28 -11.14 -3.73
C ILE A 91 0.33 -12.54 -3.66
N LYS A 92 0.70 -13.12 -4.80
CA LYS A 92 1.38 -14.41 -4.86
C LYS A 92 2.72 -14.39 -4.11
N GLN A 93 3.54 -13.35 -4.32
CA GLN A 93 4.81 -13.18 -3.60
C GLN A 93 4.59 -13.00 -2.09
N ILE A 94 3.64 -12.15 -1.68
CA ILE A 94 3.30 -11.95 -0.26
C ILE A 94 2.84 -13.27 0.38
N ARG A 95 2.00 -14.06 -0.29
CA ARG A 95 1.57 -15.37 0.20
C ARG A 95 2.73 -16.33 0.36
N ALA A 96 3.65 -16.37 -0.61
CA ALA A 96 4.86 -17.19 -0.51
C ALA A 96 5.71 -16.79 0.71
N PHE A 97 5.85 -15.49 0.98
CA PHE A 97 6.54 -15.01 2.19
C PHE A 97 5.85 -15.43 3.48
N ILE A 98 4.52 -15.27 3.54
CA ILE A 98 3.74 -15.69 4.73
C ILE A 98 3.95 -17.18 4.99
N VAL A 99 3.80 -18.03 3.97
CA VAL A 99 3.97 -19.49 4.11
C VAL A 99 5.39 -19.86 4.55
N ALA A 100 6.41 -19.18 4.01
CA ALA A 100 7.81 -19.43 4.38
C ALA A 100 8.16 -18.97 5.81
N ASN A 101 7.35 -18.09 6.41
CA ASN A 101 7.62 -17.48 7.72
C ASN A 101 6.57 -17.82 8.79
N SER A 102 5.56 -18.62 8.46
CA SER A 102 4.50 -19.07 9.37
C SER A 102 4.80 -20.43 10.04
N VAL A 103 6.02 -20.96 9.89
CA VAL A 103 6.49 -22.21 10.49
C VAL A 103 7.48 -21.91 11.61
#